data_AF-A0A3S4JFB6-F1
#
_entry.id   AF-A0A3S4JFB6-F1
#
_cell.length_a   1.000
_cell.length_b   1.000
_cell.length_c   1.000
_cell.angle_alpha   90.00
_cell.angle_beta   90.00
_cell.angle_gamma   90.00
#
_symmetry.space_group_name_H-M   'P 1'
#
loop_
_entity.id
_entity.type
_entity.pdbx_description
1 polymer ?
#
loop_
_entity_poly.entity_id
_entity_poly.type
_entity_poly.pdbx_seq_one_letter_code
_entity_poly.pdbx_strand_id
1 'polypeptide(L)'
;MKNNTGYIIGAYPCAPSFHQKSEEEETEFWRQLSDTPDIRGLEQPCLEHLHPLGDEWLLRHTPGNWQIVVTAIMETMRRRSENGGFGLASSDEEQRKACVEYYRHLHQKINKINGTIPAKS
;
A
#
# COMPACT_ATOMS: atom_id res chain seq x y z
N MET A 1 -1.04 -27.37 -18.28
CA MET A 1 -0.31 -26.42 -17.40
C MET A 1 -1.27 -25.28 -17.09
N LYS A 2 -1.56 -25.00 -15.81
CA LYS A 2 -2.39 -23.83 -15.47
C LYS A 2 -1.50 -22.60 -15.58
N ASN A 3 -1.72 -21.77 -16.61
CA ASN A 3 -1.09 -20.45 -16.77
C ASN A 3 -1.67 -19.43 -15.77
N ASN A 4 -1.82 -19.80 -14.50
CA ASN A 4 -2.34 -18.86 -13.51
C ASN A 4 -1.15 -18.11 -12.89
N THR A 5 -0.94 -16.86 -13.32
CA THR A 5 0.11 -16.00 -12.79
C THR A 5 -0.22 -15.44 -11.40
N GLY A 6 -1.18 -16.02 -10.66
CA GLY A 6 -1.64 -15.58 -9.35
C GLY A 6 -2.34 -14.21 -9.33
N TYR A 7 -3.04 -13.93 -8.23
CA TYR A 7 -3.80 -12.70 -8.00
C TYR A 7 -3.02 -11.68 -7.15
N ILE A 8 -3.15 -10.41 -7.52
CA ILE A 8 -2.81 -9.27 -6.66
C ILE A 8 -4.13 -8.74 -6.12
N ILE A 9 -4.29 -8.66 -4.81
CA ILE A 9 -5.59 -8.33 -4.17
C ILE A 9 -5.53 -7.05 -3.35
N GLY A 10 -6.61 -6.27 -3.36
CA GLY A 10 -6.80 -5.16 -2.41
C GLY A 10 -7.42 -5.68 -1.12
N ALA A 11 -6.60 -6.02 -0.13
CA ALA A 11 -7.07 -6.62 1.13
C ALA A 11 -7.35 -5.59 2.24
N TYR A 12 -6.74 -4.40 2.14
CA TYR A 12 -6.82 -3.34 3.16
C TYR A 12 -8.26 -2.93 3.56
N PRO A 13 -9.31 -2.96 2.70
CA PRO A 13 -10.66 -2.60 3.13
C PRO A 13 -11.25 -3.60 4.14
N CYS A 14 -10.71 -4.81 4.21
CA CYS A 14 -11.13 -5.85 5.14
C CYS A 14 -10.19 -6.00 6.34
N ALA A 15 -9.09 -5.24 6.39
CA ALA A 15 -8.09 -5.38 7.43
C ALA A 15 -8.63 -4.91 8.80
N PRO A 16 -8.42 -5.68 9.88
CA PRO A 16 -8.81 -5.31 11.24
C PRO A 16 -8.34 -3.91 11.69
N SER A 17 -7.18 -3.46 11.23
CA SER A 17 -6.57 -2.15 11.50
C SER A 17 -7.43 -0.97 11.02
N PHE A 18 -8.27 -1.17 10.01
CA PHE A 18 -9.26 -0.17 9.57
C PHE A 18 -10.53 -0.14 10.43
N HIS A 19 -10.70 -1.10 11.32
CA HIS A 19 -11.89 -1.31 12.14
C HIS A 19 -11.62 -1.24 13.66
N GLN A 20 -10.47 -0.66 14.06
CA GLN A 20 -10.06 -0.49 15.47
C GLN A 20 -10.01 -1.80 16.27
N LYS A 21 -9.57 -2.88 15.62
CA LYS A 21 -9.40 -4.22 16.20
C LYS A 21 -7.99 -4.45 16.73
N SER A 22 -7.77 -5.58 17.42
CA SER A 22 -6.50 -5.88 18.07
C SER A 22 -5.38 -6.21 17.07
N GLU A 23 -4.11 -6.07 17.49
CA GLU A 23 -2.95 -6.45 16.68
C GLU A 23 -2.90 -7.96 16.43
N GLU A 24 -3.44 -8.79 17.33
CA GLU A 24 -3.56 -10.24 17.11
C GLU A 24 -4.53 -10.56 15.98
N GLU A 25 -5.69 -9.90 15.92
CA GLU A 25 -6.63 -10.05 14.81
C GLU A 25 -6.00 -9.61 13.48
N GLU A 26 -5.22 -8.52 13.49
CA GLU A 26 -4.48 -8.05 12.32
C GLU A 26 -3.48 -9.11 11.86
N THR A 27 -2.64 -9.60 12.77
CA THR A 27 -1.62 -10.62 12.49
C THR A 27 -2.23 -11.87 11.88
N GLU A 28 -3.34 -12.34 12.45
CA GLU A 28 -4.06 -13.52 11.96
C GLU A 28 -4.67 -13.31 10.57
N PHE A 29 -5.21 -12.11 10.31
CA PHE A 29 -5.72 -11.75 8.98
C PHE A 29 -4.62 -11.83 7.91
N TRP A 30 -3.45 -11.24 8.14
CA TRP A 30 -2.34 -11.27 7.20
C TRP A 30 -1.75 -12.67 7.02
N ARG A 31 -1.73 -13.49 8.08
CA ARG A 31 -1.36 -14.91 7.98
C ARG A 31 -2.32 -15.68 7.08
N GLN A 32 -3.63 -15.54 7.27
CA GLN A 32 -4.63 -16.23 6.44
C GLN A 32 -4.56 -15.81 4.97
N LEU A 33 -4.32 -14.53 4.69
CA LEU A 33 -4.07 -14.06 3.32
C LEU A 33 -2.82 -14.71 2.72
N SER A 34 -1.74 -14.80 3.49
CA SER A 34 -0.47 -15.41 3.07
C SER A 34 -0.61 -16.89 2.76
N ASP A 35 -1.46 -17.60 3.50
CA ASP A 35 -1.73 -19.03 3.34
C ASP A 35 -2.76 -19.34 2.23
N THR A 36 -3.41 -18.32 1.67
CA THR A 36 -4.44 -18.51 0.63
C THR A 36 -3.77 -18.82 -0.73
N PRO A 37 -4.08 -19.98 -1.35
CA PRO A 37 -3.51 -20.35 -2.64
C PRO A 37 -3.79 -19.31 -3.73
N ASP A 38 -2.91 -19.27 -4.73
CA ASP A 38 -3.00 -18.36 -5.89
C ASP A 38 -2.87 -16.86 -5.58
N ILE A 39 -2.78 -16.42 -4.32
CA ILE A 39 -2.42 -15.03 -3.99
C ILE A 39 -0.91 -14.86 -4.14
N ARG A 40 -0.51 -13.83 -4.89
CA ARG A 40 0.90 -13.50 -5.13
C ARG A 40 1.28 -12.08 -4.76
N GLY A 41 0.37 -11.33 -4.13
CA GLY A 41 0.60 -9.91 -3.92
C GLY A 41 -0.62 -9.12 -3.47
N LEU A 42 -0.36 -7.85 -3.22
CA LEU A 42 -1.32 -6.92 -2.65
C LEU A 42 -1.36 -5.62 -3.45
N GLU A 43 -2.54 -5.04 -3.60
CA GLU A 43 -2.67 -3.60 -3.75
C GLU A 43 -2.69 -2.99 -2.34
N GLN A 44 -1.72 -2.14 -2.03
CA GLN A 44 -1.58 -1.53 -0.70
C GLN A 44 -1.62 0.00 -0.78
N PRO A 45 -2.55 0.67 -0.08
CA PRO A 45 -2.54 2.11 0.04
C PRO A 45 -1.33 2.59 0.83
N CYS A 46 -0.75 3.71 0.43
CA CYS A 46 0.24 4.42 1.23
C CYS A 46 -0.32 5.74 1.73
N LEU A 47 -0.55 5.82 3.04
CA LEU A 47 -0.78 7.09 3.75
C LEU A 47 0.60 7.64 4.15
N GLU A 48 0.88 7.78 5.45
CA GLU A 48 2.23 8.02 5.96
C GLU A 48 3.12 6.76 5.85
N HIS A 49 2.54 5.61 6.20
CA HIS A 49 3.13 4.29 6.06
C HIS A 49 2.29 3.40 5.14
N LEU A 50 2.89 2.32 4.64
CA LEU A 50 2.21 1.25 3.91
C LEU A 50 1.20 0.53 4.80
N HIS A 51 1.39 0.55 6.12
CA HIS A 51 0.49 -0.07 7.09
C HIS A 51 0.38 0.79 8.36
N PRO A 52 -0.78 0.83 9.04
CA PRO A 52 -0.95 1.62 10.26
C PRO A 52 0.06 1.30 11.38
N LEU A 53 0.53 0.05 11.45
CA LEU A 53 1.57 -0.41 12.39
C LEU A 53 3.01 -0.23 11.86
N GLY A 54 3.18 0.44 10.72
CA GLY A 54 4.48 0.74 10.10
C GLY A 54 4.85 -0.14 8.91
N ASP A 55 5.78 0.34 8.08
CA ASP A 55 6.19 -0.32 6.83
C ASP A 55 6.80 -1.71 7.09
N GLU A 56 7.70 -1.82 8.08
CA GLU A 56 8.35 -3.07 8.48
C GLU A 56 7.37 -4.12 9.00
N TRP A 57 6.27 -3.68 9.63
CA TRP A 57 5.24 -4.59 10.12
C TRP A 57 4.60 -5.33 8.95
N LEU A 58 4.23 -4.61 7.88
CA LEU A 58 3.66 -5.22 6.67
C LEU A 58 4.64 -6.18 6.00
N LEU A 59 5.90 -5.77 5.85
CA LEU A 59 6.92 -6.58 5.18
C LEU A 59 7.23 -7.86 5.96
N ARG A 60 7.16 -7.84 7.30
CA ARG A 60 7.32 -9.02 8.14
C ARG A 60 6.17 -10.02 7.99
N HIS A 61 4.95 -9.53 7.79
CA HIS A 61 3.72 -10.35 7.75
C HIS A 61 3.27 -10.69 6.34
N THR A 62 4.08 -10.40 5.32
CA THR A 62 3.81 -10.77 3.93
C THR A 62 4.92 -11.67 3.39
N PRO A 63 4.58 -12.67 2.55
CA PRO A 63 5.58 -13.53 1.92
C PRO A 63 6.55 -12.70 1.08
N GLY A 64 7.85 -12.92 1.26
CA GLY A 64 8.85 -12.11 0.57
C GLY A 64 8.96 -12.36 -0.94
N ASN A 65 8.10 -13.19 -1.54
CA ASN A 65 7.92 -13.37 -2.99
C ASN A 65 6.66 -12.64 -3.51
N TRP A 66 5.88 -11.98 -2.65
CA TRP A 66 4.72 -11.23 -3.04
C TRP A 66 5.09 -9.91 -3.74
N GLN A 67 4.27 -9.53 -4.71
CA GLN A 67 4.34 -8.21 -5.34
C GLN A 67 3.40 -7.24 -4.62
N ILE A 68 3.93 -6.13 -4.12
CA ILE A 68 3.14 -5.08 -3.50
C ILE A 68 3.00 -3.92 -4.50
N VAL A 69 1.79 -3.72 -5.00
CA VAL A 69 1.41 -2.58 -5.85
C VAL A 69 0.93 -1.46 -4.94
N VAL A 70 1.70 -0.38 -4.86
CA VAL A 70 1.34 0.74 -4.00
C VAL A 70 0.35 1.67 -4.69
N THR A 71 -0.77 1.97 -4.03
CA THR A 71 -1.78 2.90 -4.50
C THR A 71 -1.80 4.19 -3.68
N ALA A 72 -1.94 5.33 -4.35
CA ALA A 72 -2.02 6.66 -3.74
C ALA A 72 -3.47 7.13 -3.53
N ILE A 73 -4.46 6.28 -3.85
CA ILE A 73 -5.88 6.65 -3.88
C ILE A 73 -6.34 7.18 -2.51
N MET A 74 -6.04 6.47 -1.42
CA MET A 74 -6.55 6.86 -0.09
C MET A 74 -6.01 8.21 0.37
N GLU A 75 -4.71 8.44 0.24
CA GLU A 75 -4.09 9.72 0.63
C GLU A 75 -4.53 10.86 -0.30
N THR A 76 -4.72 10.58 -1.60
CA THR A 76 -5.29 11.54 -2.54
C THR A 76 -6.71 11.94 -2.11
N MET A 77 -7.55 10.98 -1.74
CA MET A 77 -8.91 11.25 -1.27
C MET A 77 -8.92 12.00 0.07
N ARG A 78 -8.02 11.65 1.01
CA ARG A 78 -7.87 12.38 2.27
C ARG A 78 -7.51 13.85 2.04
N ARG A 79 -6.47 14.12 1.25
CA ARG A 79 -6.06 15.50 0.90
C ARG A 79 -7.14 16.25 0.14
N ARG A 80 -7.86 15.58 -0.77
CA ARG A 80 -9.01 16.17 -1.47
C ARG A 80 -10.18 16.51 -0.55
N SER A 81 -10.36 15.76 0.53
CA SER A 81 -11.39 16.07 1.53
C SER A 81 -11.06 17.34 2.34
N GLU A 82 -9.77 17.62 2.55
CA GLU A 82 -9.28 18.83 3.21
C GLU A 82 -9.22 20.03 2.24
N ASN A 83 -8.82 19.78 1.00
CA ASN A 83 -8.75 20.77 -0.07
C ASN A 83 -9.17 20.14 -1.41
N GLY A 84 -10.37 20.51 -1.88
CA GLY A 84 -10.95 19.97 -3.13
C GLY A 84 -10.10 20.20 -4.38
N GLY A 85 -9.17 21.16 -4.33
CA GLY A 85 -8.22 21.46 -5.40
C GLY A 85 -7.03 20.50 -5.48
N PHE A 86 -6.78 19.60 -4.54
CA PHE A 86 -5.64 18.68 -4.63
C PHE A 86 -5.77 17.72 -5.82
N GLY A 87 -4.75 17.68 -6.69
CA GLY A 87 -4.67 16.71 -7.79
C GLY A 87 -3.81 17.15 -8.98
N LEU A 88 -3.33 16.18 -9.75
CA LEU A 88 -2.52 16.43 -10.96
C LEU A 88 -3.26 17.26 -12.02
N ALA A 89 -4.58 17.05 -12.14
CA ALA A 89 -5.45 17.76 -13.08
C ALA A 89 -6.13 19.00 -12.46
N SER A 90 -5.67 19.47 -11.30
CA SER A 90 -6.25 20.64 -10.66
C SER A 90 -6.09 21.90 -11.51
N SER A 91 -7.05 22.83 -11.46
CA SER A 91 -6.89 24.17 -12.02
C SER A 91 -5.99 25.06 -11.14
N ASP A 92 -5.85 24.72 -9.86
CA ASP A 92 -4.98 25.41 -8.90
C ASP A 92 -3.53 24.94 -9.07
N GLU A 93 -2.63 25.87 -9.39
CA GLU A 93 -1.22 25.57 -9.63
C GLU A 93 -0.48 25.09 -8.38
N GLU A 94 -0.78 25.69 -7.22
CA GLU A 94 -0.16 25.29 -5.96
C GLU A 94 -0.56 23.86 -5.62
N GLN A 95 -1.83 23.51 -5.85
CA GLN A 95 -2.32 22.16 -5.60
C GLN A 95 -1.79 21.13 -6.59
N ARG A 96 -1.57 21.49 -7.88
CA ARG A 96 -0.86 20.62 -8.83
C ARG A 96 0.57 20.34 -8.35
N LYS A 97 1.31 21.37 -7.95
CA LYS A 97 2.68 21.24 -7.43
C LYS A 97 2.72 20.38 -6.17
N ALA A 98 1.83 20.63 -5.22
CA ALA A 98 1.71 19.82 -4.00
C ALA A 98 1.42 18.34 -4.30
N CYS A 99 0.60 18.06 -5.31
CA CYS A 99 0.33 16.69 -5.77
C CYS A 99 1.58 16.03 -6.34
N VAL A 100 2.32 16.71 -7.21
CA VAL A 100 3.58 16.20 -7.79
C VAL A 100 4.63 15.92 -6.69
N GLU A 101 4.79 16.83 -5.72
CA GLU A 101 5.71 16.61 -4.60
C GLU A 101 5.33 15.38 -3.77
N TYR A 102 4.03 15.17 -3.52
CA TYR A 102 3.55 13.98 -2.82
C TYR A 102 3.90 12.69 -3.59
N TYR A 103 3.65 12.62 -4.90
CA TYR A 103 4.02 11.44 -5.69
C TYR A 103 5.53 11.23 -5.77
N ARG A 104 6.33 12.30 -5.80
CA ARG A 104 7.79 12.21 -5.74
C ARG A 104 8.26 11.63 -4.41
N HIS A 105 7.68 12.08 -3.30
CA HIS A 105 7.94 11.53 -1.97
C HIS A 105 7.58 10.04 -1.90
N LEU A 106 6.40 9.67 -2.42
CA LEU A 106 5.96 8.27 -2.45
C LEU A 106 6.91 7.39 -3.27
N HIS A 107 7.33 7.85 -4.45
CA HIS A 107 8.31 7.16 -5.29
C HIS A 107 9.66 6.97 -4.58
N GLN A 108 10.16 7.99 -3.87
CA GLN A 108 11.38 7.88 -3.07
C GLN A 108 11.25 6.86 -1.93
N LYS A 109 10.11 6.84 -1.22
CA LYS A 109 9.81 5.86 -0.17
C LYS A 109 9.84 4.43 -0.72
N ILE A 110 9.17 4.19 -1.85
CA ILE A 110 9.12 2.87 -2.50
C ILE A 110 10.52 2.43 -2.94
N ASN A 111 11.32 3.32 -3.55
CA ASN A 111 12.68 2.99 -3.94
C ASN A 111 13.59 2.67 -2.75
N LYS A 112 13.41 3.37 -1.62
CA LYS A 112 14.12 3.04 -0.38
C LYS A 112 13.77 1.63 0.10
N ILE A 113 12.48 1.29 0.14
CA ILE A 113 12.00 -0.04 0.55
C ILE A 113 12.54 -1.13 -0.40
N ASN A 114 12.47 -0.91 -1.70
CA ASN A 114 13.02 -1.84 -2.69
C ASN A 114 14.54 -1.97 -2.61
N GLY A 115 15.26 -0.93 -2.19
CA GLY A 115 16.71 -0.97 -1.99
C GLY A 115 17.15 -1.67 -0.70
N THR A 116 16.29 -1.70 0.32
CA THR A 116 16.55 -2.39 1.59
C THR A 116 16.19 -3.88 1.54
N ILE A 117 15.29 -4.27 0.63
CA ILE A 117 14.94 -5.67 0.40
C ILE A 117 15.90 -6.20 -0.67
N PRO A 118 16.75 -7.21 -0.40
CA PRO A 118 17.63 -7.75 -1.43
C PRO A 118 16.80 -8.22 -2.63
N ALA A 119 17.19 -7.80 -3.83
CA ALA A 119 16.58 -8.27 -5.07
C ALA A 119 16.65 -9.80 -5.10
N LYS A 120 15.49 -10.46 -5.00
CA LYS A 120 15.43 -11.92 -5.04
C LYS A 120 15.47 -12.37 -6.49
N SER A 121 16.62 -12.94 -6.85
CA SER A 121 16.88 -13.71 -8.08
C SER A 121 15.98 -14.92 -8.21
#